data_AF-C3YUH8-F1
#
_entry.id   AF-C3YUH8-F1
#
_cell.length_a   1.000
_cell.length_b   1.000
_cell.length_c   1.000
_cell.angle_alpha   90.00
_cell.angle_beta   90.00
_cell.angle_gamma   90.00
#
_symmetry.space_group_name_H-M   'P 1'
#
loop_
_entity.id
_entity.type
_entity.pdbx_description
1 polymer ?
#
loop_
_entity_poly.entity_id
_entity_poly.type
_entity_poly.pdbx_seq_one_letter_code
_entity_poly.pdbx_strand_id
1 'polypeptide(L)'
;MEEKWEFDSFDDGSLNKIVGEIQLKKYGKFMDDYASQLKSIEDALDDSIGDAWDFTLDPIALQFLPYEQTSLLELIKTDNKVLNKVLTVFSSLCCEMSSLKHEAETKFYHALLFYGEGELDKVQEEGEAQVQMGRMMPVLQELSCFVSRCYEVVRNTVQQLGALHTSDRAAPKTIDVSQVHFQV
;
A
#
# COMPACT_ATOMS: atom_id res chain seq x y z
N MET A 1 -11.46 14.40 82.62
CA MET A 1 -11.29 13.27 81.68
C MET A 1 -10.42 13.81 80.57
N GLU A 2 -9.12 13.57 80.63
CA GLU A 2 -8.16 14.04 79.63
C GLU A 2 -7.96 12.95 78.56
N GLU A 3 -8.19 13.31 77.30
CA GLU A 3 -7.92 12.48 76.13
C GLU A 3 -6.40 12.30 75.96
N LYS A 4 -5.97 11.05 75.99
CA LYS A 4 -4.58 10.64 75.85
C LYS A 4 -4.26 10.59 74.35
N TRP A 5 -3.51 11.58 73.87
CA TRP A 5 -2.96 11.60 72.52
C TRP A 5 -1.94 10.47 72.38
N GLU A 6 -2.23 9.45 71.55
CA GLU A 6 -1.23 8.47 71.11
C GLU A 6 -0.55 8.97 69.83
N PHE A 7 0.79 8.94 69.85
CA PHE A 7 1.63 9.35 68.73
C PHE A 7 1.72 8.19 67.74
N ASP A 8 1.37 8.43 66.48
CA ASP A 8 1.44 7.42 65.42
C ASP A 8 2.90 6.98 65.24
N SER A 9 3.15 5.68 65.17
CA SER A 9 4.51 5.14 65.07
C SER A 9 5.17 5.63 63.78
N PHE A 10 6.37 6.18 63.90
CA PHE A 10 7.16 6.70 62.79
C PHE A 10 7.47 5.58 61.78
N ASP A 11 6.86 5.61 60.59
CA ASP A 11 7.20 4.72 59.47
C ASP A 11 8.52 5.20 58.85
N ASP A 12 9.62 4.56 59.22
CA ASP A 12 11.02 4.91 58.90
C ASP A 12 11.39 4.79 57.39
N GLY A 13 10.40 4.66 56.49
CA GLY A 13 10.63 4.50 55.05
C GLY A 13 11.41 3.23 54.66
N SER A 14 11.76 2.41 55.64
CA SER A 14 12.50 1.16 55.50
C SER A 14 11.68 0.11 54.74
N LEU A 15 10.35 0.11 54.90
CA LEU A 15 9.44 -0.71 54.08
C LEU A 15 9.54 -0.34 52.59
N ASN A 16 9.52 0.96 52.25
CA ASN A 16 9.62 1.44 50.86
C ASN A 16 10.98 1.13 50.24
N LYS A 17 12.06 1.19 51.05
CA LYS A 17 13.41 0.80 50.62
C LYS A 17 13.50 -0.71 50.32
N ILE A 18 12.93 -1.55 51.19
CA ILE A 18 12.88 -3.00 51.00
C ILE A 18 12.06 -3.36 49.76
N VAL A 19 10.90 -2.72 49.56
CA VAL A 19 10.05 -2.92 48.36
C VAL A 19 10.80 -2.49 47.08
N GLY A 20 11.53 -1.37 47.12
CA GLY A 20 12.37 -0.91 46.02
C GLY A 20 13.48 -1.89 45.66
N GLU A 21 14.19 -2.42 46.65
CA GLU A 21 15.23 -3.45 46.44
C GLU A 21 14.67 -4.76 45.87
N ILE A 22 13.49 -5.18 46.30
CA ILE A 22 12.80 -6.36 45.75
C ILE A 22 12.41 -6.13 44.28
N GLN A 23 11.91 -4.94 43.94
CA GLN A 23 11.54 -4.61 42.57
C GLN A 23 12.74 -4.53 41.64
N LEU A 24 13.87 -3.95 42.10
CA LEU A 24 15.14 -3.94 41.38
C LEU A 24 15.66 -5.35 41.10
N LYS A 25 15.56 -6.26 42.08
CA LYS A 25 15.94 -7.67 41.90
C LYS A 25 15.04 -8.38 40.88
N LYS A 26 13.74 -8.13 40.90
CA LYS A 26 12.80 -8.68 39.92
C LYS A 26 13.12 -8.17 38.51
N TYR A 27 13.41 -6.88 38.38
CA TYR A 27 13.78 -6.28 37.10
C TYR A 27 15.10 -6.83 36.57
N GLY A 28 16.12 -6.96 37.43
CA GLY A 28 17.40 -7.59 37.07
C GLY A 28 17.20 -9.02 36.55
N LYS A 29 16.42 -9.83 37.27
CA LYS A 29 16.10 -11.20 36.84
C LYS A 29 15.36 -11.23 35.50
N PHE A 30 14.40 -10.33 35.29
CA PHE A 30 13.69 -10.23 34.01
C PHE A 30 14.67 -9.90 32.86
N MET A 31 15.60 -8.97 33.07
CA MET A 31 16.59 -8.61 32.05
C MET A 31 17.54 -9.77 31.74
N ASP A 32 17.95 -10.54 32.75
CA ASP A 32 18.78 -11.74 32.57
C ASP A 32 18.02 -12.83 31.81
N ASP A 33 16.76 -13.08 32.16
CA ASP A 33 15.89 -14.05 31.48
C ASP A 33 15.64 -13.62 30.02
N TYR A 34 15.42 -12.32 29.78
CA TYR A 34 15.22 -11.75 28.44
C TYR A 34 16.50 -11.82 27.59
N ALA A 35 17.66 -11.49 28.16
CA ALA A 35 18.94 -11.61 27.49
C ALA A 35 19.25 -13.07 27.13
N SER A 36 18.89 -14.01 28.01
CA SER A 36 19.05 -15.45 27.75
C SER A 36 18.13 -15.94 26.63
N GLN A 37 16.91 -15.42 26.55
CA GLN A 37 15.98 -15.70 25.43
C GLN A 37 16.50 -15.14 24.11
N LEU A 38 16.99 -13.89 24.09
CA LEU A 38 17.60 -13.30 22.90
C LEU A 38 18.78 -14.13 22.41
N LYS A 39 19.65 -14.55 23.34
CA LYS A 39 20.81 -15.38 23.01
C LYS A 39 20.40 -16.74 22.45
N SER A 40 19.37 -17.37 23.01
CA SER A 40 18.85 -18.63 22.46
C SER A 40 18.26 -18.47 21.05
N ILE A 41 17.68 -17.31 20.73
CA ILE A 41 17.18 -17.00 19.39
C ILE A 41 18.35 -16.77 18.42
N GLU A 42 19.36 -16.01 18.85
CA GLU A 42 20.60 -15.78 18.10
C GLU A 42 21.32 -17.09 17.78
N ASP A 43 21.56 -17.93 18.79
CA ASP A 43 22.22 -19.23 18.63
C ASP A 43 21.41 -20.16 17.69
N ALA A 44 20.07 -20.12 17.74
CA ALA A 44 19.22 -20.92 16.85
C ALA A 44 19.17 -20.40 15.41
N LEU A 45 19.38 -19.10 15.21
CA LEU A 45 19.45 -18.47 13.89
C LEU A 45 20.83 -18.65 13.25
N ASP A 46 21.91 -18.66 14.04
CA ASP A 46 23.29 -18.82 13.56
C ASP A 46 23.49 -20.15 12.82
N ASP A 47 22.87 -21.24 13.30
CA ASP A 47 22.86 -22.55 12.63
C ASP A 47 22.03 -22.57 11.33
N SER A 48 21.02 -21.69 11.21
CA SER A 48 20.10 -21.61 10.05
C SER A 48 20.53 -20.59 8.98
N ILE A 49 21.32 -19.60 9.38
CA ILE A 49 21.91 -18.54 8.55
C ILE A 49 23.43 -18.77 8.52
N GLY A 50 23.84 -20.02 8.31
CA GLY A 50 25.26 -20.35 8.16
C GLY A 50 25.88 -19.63 6.96
N ASP A 51 27.22 -19.62 6.95
CA ASP A 51 28.25 -19.09 6.02
C ASP A 51 27.98 -19.14 4.49
N ALA A 52 26.82 -19.64 4.07
CA ALA A 52 26.41 -19.81 2.68
C ALA A 52 25.46 -18.71 2.15
N TRP A 53 24.99 -17.78 2.98
CA TRP A 53 24.06 -16.72 2.56
C TRP A 53 24.75 -15.36 2.66
N ASP A 54 25.36 -14.91 1.57
CA ASP A 54 25.85 -13.53 1.47
C ASP A 54 24.74 -12.68 0.85
N PHE A 55 24.12 -11.80 1.65
CA PHE A 55 23.03 -10.94 1.21
C PHE A 55 23.38 -10.03 0.01
N THR A 56 24.68 -9.85 -0.27
CA THR A 56 25.18 -9.11 -1.43
C THR A 56 25.43 -9.99 -2.66
N LEU A 57 25.63 -11.30 -2.49
CA LEU A 57 25.95 -12.23 -3.58
C LEU A 57 24.80 -13.16 -3.96
N ASP A 58 23.83 -13.39 -3.06
CA ASP A 58 22.74 -14.33 -3.25
C ASP A 58 21.39 -13.60 -3.38
N PRO A 59 21.01 -13.15 -4.59
CA PRO A 59 19.72 -12.50 -4.81
C PRO A 59 18.56 -13.47 -4.55
N ILE A 60 17.69 -13.10 -3.62
CA ILE A 60 16.52 -13.90 -3.16
C ILE A 60 15.50 -14.12 -4.30
N ALA A 61 15.39 -13.18 -5.25
CA ALA A 61 14.59 -13.32 -6.46
C ALA A 61 15.05 -12.33 -7.54
N LEU A 62 15.08 -12.78 -8.80
CA LEU A 62 15.24 -11.92 -9.97
C LEU A 62 13.89 -11.73 -10.65
N GLN A 63 13.35 -10.51 -10.62
CA GLN A 63 12.12 -10.17 -11.32
C GLN A 63 12.44 -9.57 -12.69
N PHE A 64 12.22 -10.34 -13.75
CA PHE A 64 12.33 -9.86 -15.12
C PHE A 64 10.96 -9.34 -15.58
N LEU A 65 10.85 -8.02 -15.73
CA LEU A 65 9.72 -7.37 -16.38
C LEU A 65 10.14 -6.98 -17.80
N PRO A 66 9.38 -7.34 -18.84
CA PRO A 66 9.66 -6.87 -20.18
C PRO A 66 9.59 -5.35 -20.21
N TYR A 67 10.69 -4.71 -20.60
CA TYR A 67 10.82 -3.26 -20.71
C TYR A 67 10.87 -2.87 -22.19
N GLU A 68 9.78 -2.33 -22.70
CA GLU A 68 9.70 -1.82 -24.07
C GLU A 68 10.40 -0.46 -24.15
N GLN A 69 11.40 -0.34 -25.04
CA GLN A 69 12.13 0.92 -25.24
C GLN A 69 11.53 1.81 -26.34
N THR A 70 10.52 1.31 -27.04
CA THR A 70 9.85 2.01 -28.14
C THR A 70 8.62 2.77 -27.66
N SER A 71 8.33 3.93 -28.24
CA SER A 71 7.11 4.66 -27.91
C SER A 71 5.85 3.97 -28.46
N LEU A 72 4.71 4.18 -27.80
CA LEU A 72 3.43 3.62 -28.24
C LEU A 72 3.08 4.01 -29.69
N LEU A 73 3.39 5.25 -30.08
CA LEU A 73 3.11 5.77 -31.43
C LEU A 73 4.00 5.14 -32.50
N GLU A 74 5.23 4.77 -32.16
CA GLU A 74 6.13 4.05 -33.08
C GLU A 74 5.69 2.59 -33.23
N LEU A 75 5.22 1.96 -32.14
CA LEU A 75 4.77 0.57 -32.16
C LEU A 75 3.53 0.34 -33.04
N ILE A 76 2.62 1.33 -33.09
CA ILE A 76 1.37 1.24 -33.84
C ILE A 76 1.44 1.87 -35.24
N LYS A 77 2.65 2.22 -35.71
CA LYS A 77 2.83 2.93 -36.98
C LYS A 77 2.66 1.96 -38.16
N THR A 78 1.58 2.15 -38.91
CA THR A 78 1.31 1.47 -40.19
C THR A 78 1.25 2.47 -41.35
N ASP A 79 1.19 1.98 -42.59
CA ASP A 79 0.97 2.83 -43.78
C ASP A 79 -0.43 3.44 -43.84
N ASN A 80 -1.40 2.86 -43.12
CA ASN A 80 -2.76 3.36 -43.08
C ASN A 80 -2.93 4.40 -41.96
N LYS A 81 -2.97 5.68 -42.36
CA LYS A 81 -3.11 6.81 -41.43
C LYS A 81 -4.41 6.77 -40.61
N VAL A 82 -5.51 6.25 -41.17
CA VAL A 82 -6.79 6.12 -40.44
C VAL A 82 -6.66 5.03 -39.39
N LEU A 83 -6.10 3.88 -39.77
CA LEU A 83 -5.84 2.79 -38.83
C LEU A 83 -4.92 3.23 -37.69
N ASN A 84 -3.87 4.01 -37.98
CA ASN A 84 -2.98 4.53 -36.94
C ASN A 84 -3.74 5.34 -35.89
N LYS A 85 -4.65 6.24 -36.32
CA LYS A 85 -5.47 7.03 -35.38
C LYS A 85 -6.36 6.14 -34.50
N VAL A 86 -7.01 5.15 -35.11
CA VAL A 86 -7.85 4.19 -34.38
C VAL A 86 -6.99 3.43 -33.36
N LEU A 87 -5.87 2.87 -33.79
CA LEU A 87 -4.94 2.16 -32.92
C LEU A 87 -4.40 3.05 -31.80
N THR A 88 -4.10 4.33 -32.05
CA THR A 88 -3.63 5.26 -31.01
C THR A 88 -4.65 5.36 -29.87
N VAL A 89 -5.92 5.57 -30.21
CA VAL A 89 -7.00 5.72 -29.23
C VAL A 89 -7.21 4.44 -28.42
N PHE A 90 -7.28 3.27 -29.08
CA PHE A 90 -7.49 2.02 -28.37
C PHE A 90 -6.27 1.60 -27.55
N SER A 91 -5.07 1.83 -28.07
CA SER A 91 -3.85 1.50 -27.33
C SER A 91 -3.70 2.38 -26.09
N SER A 92 -4.01 3.68 -26.19
CA SER A 92 -4.00 4.56 -25.01
C SER A 92 -5.02 4.12 -23.95
N LEU A 93 -6.23 3.71 -24.37
CA LEU A 93 -7.25 3.20 -23.44
C LEU A 93 -6.80 1.90 -22.75
N CYS A 94 -6.19 0.97 -23.49
CA CYS A 94 -5.63 -0.27 -22.92
C CYS A 94 -4.50 0.02 -21.92
N CYS A 95 -3.60 0.96 -22.23
CA CYS A 95 -2.57 1.40 -21.30
C CYS A 95 -3.19 2.00 -20.03
N GLU A 96 -4.20 2.86 -20.17
CA GLU A 96 -4.87 3.48 -19.03
C GLU A 96 -5.58 2.45 -18.15
N MET A 97 -6.32 1.50 -18.73
CA MET A 97 -6.92 0.38 -18.00
C MET A 97 -5.87 -0.46 -17.26
N SER A 98 -4.71 -0.71 -17.87
CA SER A 98 -3.64 -1.48 -17.24
C SER A 98 -3.04 -0.72 -16.05
N SER A 99 -2.83 0.58 -16.18
CA SER A 99 -2.37 1.45 -15.09
C SER A 99 -3.39 1.51 -13.95
N LEU A 100 -4.69 1.64 -14.26
CA LEU A 100 -5.77 1.62 -13.27
C LEU A 100 -5.80 0.30 -12.49
N LYS A 101 -5.67 -0.83 -13.19
CA LYS A 101 -5.60 -2.15 -12.56
C LYS A 101 -4.41 -2.25 -11.60
N HIS A 102 -3.23 -1.84 -12.04
CA HIS A 102 -2.02 -1.88 -11.22
C HIS A 102 -2.15 -0.99 -9.97
N GLU A 103 -2.74 0.21 -10.11
CA GLU A 103 -3.01 1.08 -8.97
C GLU A 103 -4.01 0.46 -7.98
N ALA A 104 -5.05 -0.22 -8.46
CA ALA A 104 -5.99 -0.95 -7.61
C ALA A 104 -5.31 -2.03 -6.76
N GLU A 105 -4.50 -2.87 -7.42
CA GLU A 105 -3.81 -4.00 -6.81
C GLU A 105 -2.79 -3.54 -5.75
N THR A 106 -2.03 -2.50 -6.05
CA THR A 106 -0.94 -2.04 -5.18
C THR A 106 -1.40 -1.14 -4.04
N LYS A 107 -2.44 -0.32 -4.25
CA LYS A 107 -2.83 0.73 -3.30
C LYS A 107 -4.08 0.40 -2.50
N PHE A 108 -5.12 -0.13 -3.16
CA PHE A 108 -6.45 -0.21 -2.55
C PHE A 108 -6.78 -1.61 -2.02
N TYR A 109 -6.34 -2.68 -2.69
CA TYR A 109 -6.72 -4.04 -2.30
C TYR A 109 -6.25 -4.41 -0.90
N HIS A 110 -4.97 -4.20 -0.59
CA HIS A 110 -4.46 -4.48 0.75
C HIS A 110 -5.10 -3.62 1.83
N ALA A 111 -5.28 -2.32 1.56
CA ALA A 111 -5.88 -1.40 2.52
C ALA A 111 -7.33 -1.79 2.86
N LEU A 112 -8.10 -2.26 1.89
CA LEU A 112 -9.49 -2.71 2.10
C LEU A 112 -9.55 -4.10 2.73
N LEU A 113 -8.68 -5.02 2.31
CA LEU A 113 -8.69 -6.41 2.77
C LEU A 113 -8.28 -6.54 4.23
N PHE A 114 -7.31 -5.74 4.68
CA PHE A 114 -6.76 -5.80 6.03
C PHE A 114 -7.31 -4.72 6.97
N TYR A 115 -8.32 -3.95 6.56
CA TYR A 115 -8.90 -2.95 7.44
C TYR A 115 -9.62 -3.61 8.62
N GLY A 116 -9.18 -3.28 9.84
CA GLY A 116 -9.72 -3.89 11.06
C GLY A 116 -9.14 -5.28 11.37
N GLU A 117 -8.26 -5.81 10.54
CA GLU A 117 -7.54 -7.06 10.81
C GLU A 117 -6.30 -6.77 11.68
N GLY A 118 -6.10 -7.53 12.77
CA GLY A 118 -4.90 -7.44 13.62
C GLY A 118 -5.13 -7.29 15.14
N GLU A 119 -6.37 -7.17 15.61
CA GLU A 119 -6.70 -6.94 17.03
C GLU A 119 -7.57 -8.06 17.64
N LEU A 120 -7.19 -9.33 17.43
CA LEU A 120 -8.01 -10.47 17.88
C LEU A 120 -8.03 -10.69 19.41
N ASP A 121 -7.07 -10.14 20.17
CA ASP A 121 -6.88 -10.48 21.60
C ASP A 121 -6.73 -9.29 22.55
N LYS A 122 -6.88 -8.04 22.09
CA LYS A 122 -6.79 -6.85 22.95
C LYS A 122 -8.17 -6.25 23.18
N VAL A 123 -8.47 -5.91 24.43
CA VAL A 123 -9.62 -5.05 24.75
C VAL A 123 -9.35 -3.70 24.10
N GLN A 124 -10.10 -3.41 23.04
CA GLN A 124 -9.95 -2.18 22.26
C GLN A 124 -10.21 -0.98 23.18
N GLU A 125 -9.25 -0.05 23.26
CA GLU A 125 -9.40 1.15 24.08
C GLU A 125 -10.49 2.05 23.49
N GLU A 126 -11.22 2.75 24.36
CA GLU A 126 -12.25 3.70 23.93
C GLU A 126 -11.61 4.78 23.04
N GLY A 127 -12.04 4.86 21.77
CA GLY A 127 -11.51 5.82 20.81
C GLY A 127 -10.64 5.24 19.68
N GLU A 128 -10.14 4.00 19.82
CA GLU A 128 -9.25 3.39 18.81
C GLU A 128 -9.93 3.20 17.45
N ALA A 129 -11.20 2.77 17.44
CA ALA A 129 -11.99 2.62 16.23
C ALA A 129 -12.15 3.95 15.48
N GLN A 130 -12.35 5.06 16.20
CA GLN A 130 -12.45 6.40 15.63
C GLN A 130 -11.13 6.85 15.02
N VAL A 131 -10.00 6.53 15.66
CA VAL A 131 -8.66 6.79 15.13
C VAL A 131 -8.38 5.95 13.88
N GLN A 132 -8.71 4.66 13.90
CA GLN A 132 -8.58 3.77 12.73
C GLN A 132 -9.42 4.28 11.55
N MET A 133 -10.67 4.68 11.79
CA MET A 133 -11.53 5.28 10.78
C MET A 133 -10.96 6.61 10.26
N GLY A 134 -10.45 7.47 11.15
CA GLY A 134 -9.80 8.72 10.78
C GLY A 134 -8.59 8.51 9.86
N ARG A 135 -7.80 7.46 10.09
CA ARG A 135 -6.67 7.07 9.23
C ARG A 135 -7.11 6.49 7.88
N MET A 136 -8.26 5.80 7.84
CA MET A 136 -8.82 5.23 6.62
C MET A 136 -9.53 6.27 5.74
N MET A 137 -10.00 7.38 6.31
CA MET A 137 -10.77 8.41 5.59
C MET A 137 -10.08 8.95 4.32
N PRO A 138 -8.78 9.31 4.32
CA PRO A 138 -8.10 9.76 3.10
C PRO A 138 -8.05 8.67 2.02
N VAL A 139 -7.84 7.40 2.40
CA VAL A 139 -7.82 6.27 1.48
C VAL A 139 -9.18 6.10 0.80
N LEU A 140 -10.27 6.23 1.55
CA LEU A 140 -11.64 6.17 1.02
C LEU A 140 -11.96 7.32 0.07
N GLN A 141 -11.48 8.53 0.38
CA GLN A 141 -11.61 9.68 -0.51
C GLN A 141 -10.90 9.42 -1.84
N GLU A 142 -9.64 8.98 -1.78
CA GLU A 142 -8.85 8.66 -2.97
C GLU A 142 -9.47 7.51 -3.76
N LEU A 143 -10.01 6.50 -3.09
CA LEU A 143 -10.73 5.39 -3.71
C LEU A 143 -11.96 5.88 -4.48
N SER A 144 -12.73 6.82 -3.93
CA SER A 144 -13.90 7.40 -4.61
C SER A 144 -13.51 8.10 -5.92
N CYS A 145 -12.43 8.88 -5.89
CA CYS A 145 -11.86 9.51 -7.09
C CYS A 145 -11.37 8.45 -8.09
N PHE A 146 -10.69 7.42 -7.61
CA PHE A 146 -10.19 6.32 -8.43
C PHE A 146 -11.33 5.58 -9.15
N VAL A 147 -12.42 5.26 -8.44
CA VAL A 147 -13.61 4.61 -9.00
C VAL A 147 -14.24 5.49 -10.08
N SER A 148 -14.34 6.80 -9.84
CA SER A 148 -14.84 7.77 -10.84
C SER A 148 -14.01 7.75 -12.12
N ARG A 149 -12.67 7.75 -11.99
CA ARG A 149 -11.76 7.62 -13.14
C ARG A 149 -11.94 6.29 -13.88
N CYS A 150 -12.11 5.18 -13.16
CA CYS A 150 -12.40 3.88 -13.79
C CYS A 150 -13.69 3.92 -14.63
N TYR A 151 -14.75 4.53 -14.11
CA TYR A 151 -16.00 4.70 -14.85
C TYR A 151 -15.83 5.55 -16.11
N GLU A 152 -15.01 6.60 -16.08
CA GLU A 152 -14.73 7.43 -17.25
C GLU A 152 -13.99 6.63 -18.34
N VAL A 153 -12.97 5.85 -17.97
CA VAL A 153 -12.21 5.02 -18.91
C VAL A 153 -13.07 3.92 -19.54
N VAL A 154 -13.88 3.23 -18.73
CA VAL A 154 -14.82 2.22 -19.23
C VAL A 154 -15.84 2.84 -20.18
N ARG A 155 -16.41 3.99 -19.80
CA ARG A 155 -17.36 4.72 -20.65
C ARG A 155 -16.73 5.14 -21.97
N ASN A 156 -15.54 5.72 -21.94
CA ASN A 156 -14.81 6.11 -23.14
C ASN A 156 -14.53 4.89 -24.03
N THR A 157 -14.10 3.78 -23.44
CA THR A 157 -13.86 2.52 -24.18
C THR A 157 -15.12 2.05 -24.91
N VAL A 158 -16.27 2.02 -24.23
CA VAL A 158 -17.55 1.64 -24.86
C VAL A 158 -17.95 2.64 -25.96
N GLN A 159 -17.75 3.94 -25.75
CA GLN A 159 -18.04 4.98 -26.75
C GLN A 159 -17.16 4.85 -28.00
N GLN A 160 -15.85 4.62 -27.85
CA GLN A 160 -14.94 4.42 -28.99
C GLN A 160 -15.27 3.14 -29.76
N LEU A 161 -15.61 2.04 -29.06
CA LEU A 161 -16.09 0.81 -29.70
C LEU A 161 -17.41 1.05 -30.46
N GLY A 162 -18.35 1.79 -29.85
CA GLY A 162 -19.60 2.16 -30.49
C GLY A 162 -19.38 2.97 -31.76
N ALA A 163 -18.47 3.95 -31.73
CA ALA A 163 -18.14 4.81 -32.86
C ALA A 163 -17.57 4.04 -34.07
N LEU A 164 -16.84 2.94 -33.84
CA LEU A 164 -16.38 2.05 -34.92
C LEU A 164 -17.53 1.30 -35.61
N HIS A 165 -18.57 0.95 -34.86
CA HIS A 165 -19.67 0.14 -35.35
C HIS A 165 -20.80 0.99 -35.96
N THR A 166 -21.01 2.21 -35.47
CA THR A 166 -21.94 3.16 -36.07
C THR A 166 -21.34 3.74 -37.35
N SER A 167 -21.47 2.99 -38.44
CA SER A 167 -21.30 3.54 -39.78
C SER A 167 -22.46 4.51 -40.01
N ASP A 168 -22.23 5.79 -39.72
CA ASP A 168 -23.21 6.81 -40.04
C ASP A 168 -23.43 6.82 -41.56
N ARG A 169 -24.57 6.28 -42.00
CA ARG A 169 -25.03 6.35 -43.39
C ARG A 169 -25.29 7.81 -43.83
N ALA A 170 -25.22 8.78 -42.92
CA ALA A 170 -25.40 10.21 -43.18
C ALA A 170 -24.13 11.08 -42.97
N ALA A 171 -22.99 10.52 -42.56
CA ALA A 171 -21.75 11.31 -42.46
C ALA A 171 -21.10 11.50 -43.84
N PRO A 172 -20.64 12.71 -44.21
CA PRO A 172 -19.94 12.92 -45.47
C PRO A 172 -18.69 12.05 -45.53
N LYS A 173 -18.71 11.07 -46.45
CA LYS A 173 -17.64 10.12 -46.71
C LYS A 173 -16.48 10.77 -47.44
N THR A 174 -15.79 11.71 -46.80
CA THR A 174 -14.43 12.14 -47.14
C THR A 174 -13.98 13.14 -46.09
N ILE A 175 -13.06 12.75 -45.21
CA ILE A 175 -12.15 13.75 -44.64
C ILE A 175 -11.19 14.08 -45.77
N ASP A 176 -11.44 15.18 -46.47
CA ASP A 176 -10.52 15.71 -47.47
C ASP A 176 -9.23 16.15 -46.77
N VAL A 177 -8.14 15.45 -47.07
CA VAL A 177 -6.82 15.67 -46.50
C VAL A 177 -5.96 16.57 -47.41
N SER A 178 -6.54 17.15 -48.46
CA SER A 178 -5.79 17.93 -49.46
C SER A 178 -5.32 19.31 -48.97
N GLN A 179 -5.79 19.78 -47.81
CA GLN A 179 -5.53 21.14 -47.30
C GLN A 179 -4.81 21.20 -45.94
N VAL A 180 -4.06 20.16 -45.55
CA VAL A 180 -3.27 20.13 -44.28
C VAL A 180 -1.78 20.41 -44.47
N HIS A 181 -1.40 21.07 -45.55
CA HIS A 181 -0.06 21.64 -45.68
C HIS A 181 -0.09 23.10 -45.24
N PHE A 182 0.66 23.43 -44.18
CA PHE A 182 0.98 24.81 -43.82
C PHE A 182 1.66 25.45 -45.03
N GLN A 183 0.99 26.42 -45.66
CA GLN A 183 1.62 27.32 -46.61
C GLN A 183 2.60 28.20 -45.84
N VAL A 184 3.86 28.18 -46.28
CA VAL A 184 4.97 29.02 -45.83
C VAL A 184 4.73 30.47 -46.22
#